data_AF-A0A1G7FXV9-F1
#
_entry.id   AF-A0A1G7FXV9-F1
#
_cell.length_a   1.000
_cell.length_b   1.000
_cell.length_c   1.000
_cell.angle_alpha   90.00
_cell.angle_beta   90.00
_cell.angle_gamma   90.00
#
_symmetry.space_group_name_H-M   'P 1'
#
loop_
_entity.id
_entity.type
_entity.pdbx_description
1 polymer ?
#
loop_
_entity_poly.entity_id
_entity_poly.type
_entity_poly.pdbx_seq_one_letter_code
_entity_poly.pdbx_strand_id
1 'polypeptide(L)' 'MKKNDTLTKKALMPKKEIIDFLLNYSKNIQTLKTKNRKAILVSKN' A
#
# COMPACT_ATOMS: atom_id res chain seq x y z
N MET A 1 27.93 -17.99 15.07
CA MET A 1 27.23 -16.75 14.66
C MET A 1 26.07 -17.15 13.76
N LYS A 2 24.84 -16.71 14.06
CA LYS A 2 23.64 -17.05 13.27
C LYS A 2 23.87 -16.63 11.81
N LYS A 3 23.71 -17.56 10.88
CA LYS A 3 23.71 -17.24 9.45
C LYS A 3 22.51 -16.34 9.22
N ASN A 4 22.73 -15.07 8.91
CA ASN A 4 21.64 -14.21 8.47
C ASN A 4 21.19 -14.79 7.14
N ASP A 5 20.07 -15.53 7.15
CA ASP A 5 19.37 -15.98 5.95
C ASP A 5 18.81 -14.74 5.24
N THR A 6 19.69 -14.04 4.52
CA THR A 6 19.30 -12.88 3.75
C THR A 6 18.45 -13.37 2.59
N LEU A 7 17.15 -13.03 2.63
CA LEU A 7 16.23 -13.31 1.54
C LEU A 7 16.82 -12.76 0.24
N THR A 8 16.88 -13.61 -0.79
CA THR A 8 17.38 -13.20 -2.10
C THR A 8 16.51 -12.07 -2.67
N LYS A 9 17.05 -11.22 -3.56
CA LYS A 9 16.29 -10.11 -4.18
C LYS A 9 14.94 -10.56 -4.75
N LYS A 10 14.88 -11.77 -5.32
CA LYS A 10 13.64 -12.36 -5.85
C LYS A 10 12.63 -12.70 -4.75
N ALA A 11 13.08 -13.19 -3.61
CA ALA A 11 12.21 -13.45 -2.45
C ALA A 11 11.73 -12.16 -1.76
N LEU A 12 12.50 -11.06 -1.89
CA LEU A 12 12.11 -9.74 -1.40
C LEU A 12 11.15 -9.00 -2.34
N MET A 13 11.01 -9.45 -3.60
CA MET A 13 10.06 -8.83 -4.52
C MET A 13 8.62 -9.22 -4.12
N PRO A 14 7.71 -8.23 -3.99
CA PRO A 14 6.32 -8.52 -3.73
C PRO A 14 5.70 -9.29 -4.91
N LYS A 15 4.75 -10.17 -4.60
CA LYS A 15 3.98 -10.89 -5.62
C LYS A 15 3.17 -9.88 -6.45
N LYS A 16 2.94 -10.22 -7.73
CA LYS A 16 2.14 -9.40 -8.65
C LYS A 16 0.77 -9.04 -8.09
N GLU A 17 0.09 -10.00 -7.46
CA GLU A 17 -1.21 -9.81 -6.81
C GLU A 17 -1.19 -8.72 -5.74
N ILE A 18 -0.10 -8.64 -4.96
CA ILE A 18 0.07 -7.63 -3.91
C ILE A 18 0.22 -6.24 -4.55
N ILE A 19 1.00 -6.15 -5.64
CA ILE A 19 1.17 -4.90 -6.39
C ILE A 19 -0.17 -4.46 -6.97
N ASP A 20 -0.89 -5.36 -7.63
CA ASP A 20 -2.18 -5.09 -8.25
C ASP A 20 -3.24 -4.66 -7.21
N PHE A 21 -3.26 -5.32 -6.05
CA PHE A 21 -4.09 -4.92 -4.92
C PHE A 21 -3.77 -3.50 -4.45
N LEU A 22 -2.49 -3.19 -4.18
CA LEU A 22 -2.08 -1.87 -3.69
C LEU A 22 -2.38 -0.76 -4.71
N LEU A 23 -2.21 -1.04 -6.01
CA LEU A 23 -2.53 -0.09 -7.07
C LEU A 23 -4.04 0.16 -7.18
N ASN A 24 -4.86 -0.89 -7.04
CA ASN A 24 -6.31 -0.73 -7.07
C ASN A 24 -6.83 -0.04 -5.80
N TYR A 25 -6.29 -0.39 -4.63
CA TYR A 25 -6.64 0.24 -3.36
C TYR A 25 -6.29 1.73 -3.37
N SER A 26 -5.10 2.12 -3.81
CA SER A 26 -4.69 3.52 -3.85
C SER A 26 -5.58 4.39 -4.74
N LYS A 27 -6.04 3.86 -5.89
CA LYS A 27 -7.01 4.53 -6.77
C LYS A 27 -8.40 4.70 -6.13
N ASN A 28 -8.73 3.85 -5.16
CA ASN A 28 -10.01 3.88 -4.44
C ASN A 28 -10.01 4.97 -3.34
N ILE A 29 -8.84 5.45 -2.89
CA ILE A 29 -8.76 6.49 -1.87
C ILE A 29 -9.18 7.85 -2.44
N GLN A 30 -10.12 8.52 -1.78
CA GLN A 30 -10.60 9.86 -2.10
C GLN A 30 -10.34 10.83 -0.94
N THR A 31 -10.09 12.09 -1.27
CA THR A 31 -10.03 13.19 -0.30
C THR A 31 -11.42 13.81 -0.12
N LEU A 32 -11.93 13.83 1.10
CA LEU A 32 -13.11 14.61 1.49
C LEU A 32 -12.66 15.89 2.19
N LYS A 33 -13.15 17.04 1.71
CA LYS A 33 -12.94 18.32 2.36
C LYS A 33 -13.97 18.50 3.47
N THR A 34 -13.52 18.65 4.71
CA THR A 34 -14.41 18.97 5.83
C THR A 34 -14.57 20.47 6.00
N LYS A 35 -15.65 20.89 6.67
CA LYS A 35 -15.92 22.30 7.01
C LYS A 35 -14.76 22.97 7.76
N ASN A 36 -13.96 22.19 8.49
CA ASN A 36 -12.82 22.65 9.28
C ASN A 36 -11.48 22.63 8.50
N ARG A 37 -11.52 22.68 7.15
CA ARG A 37 -10.35 22.66 6.25
C ARG A 37 -9.43 21.43 6.35
N LYS A 38 -9.78 20.42 7.17
CA LYS A 38 -9.05 19.16 7.23
C LYS A 38 -9.49 18.27 6.06
N ALA A 39 -8.52 17.81 5.27
CA ALA A 39 -8.75 16.78 4.27
C ALA A 39 -8.72 15.42 4.97
N ILE A 40 -9.78 14.63 4.80
CA ILE A 40 -9.85 13.25 5.30
C ILE A 40 -9.73 12.32 4.10
N LEU A 41 -8.87 11.31 4.20
CA LEU A 41 -8.78 10.24 3.22
C LEU A 41 -9.83 9.18 3.54
N VAL A 42 -10.67 8.84 2.57
CA VAL A 42 -11.69 7.80 2.69
C VAL A 42 -11.58 6.82 1.52
N SER A 43 -11.94 5.57 1.76
CA SER A 43 -12.16 4.62 0.66
C SER A 43 -13.52 4.89 0.02
N LYS A 44 -13.62 4.79 -1.31
CA LYS A 44 -14.89 4.80 -2.06
C LYS A 44 -15.65 3.47 -2.00
N ASN A 45 -15.05 2.41 -1.44
CA ASN A 45 -15.65 1.09 -1.29
C ASN A 45 -16.68 1.04 -0.16
#